data_AF-A0A0K2XEV1-F1
#
_entry.id   AF-A0A0K2XEV1-F1
#
_cell.length_a   1.000
_cell.length_b   1.000
_cell.length_c   1.000
_cell.angle_alpha   90.00
_cell.angle_beta   90.00
_cell.angle_gamma   90.00
#
_symmetry.space_group_name_H-M   'P 1'
#
loop_
_entity.id
_entity.type
_entity.pdbx_description
1 polymer ?
#
loop_
_entity_poly.entity_id
_entity_poly.type
_entity_poly.pdbx_seq_one_letter_code
_entity_poly.pdbx_strand_id
1 'polypeptide(L)'
;MAVEKIDNSKLNQLKSLKYDLDAVCVLEMQSNNNPSMLAKLFLEKSQIVKEIVAIVLANEWDSDDTMGINTSQYVIKNLKHFTKLITDLETMLDKTTRPGIKQGLKDVVADYIEKMVTMLTTWTNEIEKEDVGHLNLQATEAIPTQLDKTKANIIEVTSTEEPPQHEAKETPTQGQQKNLEVVAFAKDLKVCDPGNVWMHNNIYKVSLGSLTALENNLLYSICDKVKNKKDIIVHFTAKDLRQIAGLKTFSGAKLTALAKSLSKKLIAAHFEVLIPVGEDLVSSEYIGLFSRFSVVHHKSNGEFEHLTVQVGQHFTHLLNALTKDFTIFKLNTFVKLKSKYAKTLFRLLERFRNTSYEITFTNIVYKNNWAGFCEFMGIPKSYKIADIESGILAPACKELGYTKNEIDVLLGQGKTYEDLRDRPYNTIFYEKHRAGRGGKIVGITFYVTPNTDTLRQQEITKRRLEIKKEQNAVLDKAIIAQKEFKKRQAQKAKKLEHYTQQEIKTLIGFCGRVGNLFVDDFGEHLFKKLKLCAVNFWNDQKWVFCLFEITPRDQDAMRDEIQWATRYQQHIQLCNVDYRSGRYLTYTFADANSFIERFGKSSA
;
A
#
# COMPACT_ATOMS: atom_id res chain seq x y z
N MET A 1 36.78 -36.60 -1.97
CA MET A 1 36.89 -35.16 -1.68
C MET A 1 35.58 -34.75 -1.05
N ALA A 2 35.60 -34.37 0.23
CA ALA A 2 34.40 -34.00 0.95
C ALA A 2 33.95 -32.60 0.49
N VAL A 3 32.77 -32.52 -0.10
CA VAL A 3 32.09 -31.24 -0.36
C VAL A 3 31.66 -30.72 1.01
N GLU A 4 32.28 -29.63 1.49
CA GLU A 4 31.84 -28.96 2.71
C GLU A 4 30.41 -28.46 2.49
N LYS A 5 29.44 -29.10 3.16
CA LYS A 5 28.07 -28.61 3.23
C LYS A 5 28.11 -27.17 3.75
N ILE A 6 27.42 -26.26 3.06
CA ILE A 6 27.28 -24.86 3.46
C ILE A 6 26.86 -24.78 4.93
N ASP A 7 27.64 -24.03 5.73
CA ASP A 7 27.33 -23.79 7.13
C ASP A 7 25.93 -23.16 7.26
N ASN A 8 25.06 -23.80 8.04
CA ASN A 8 23.69 -23.32 8.33
C ASN A 8 23.68 -21.88 8.85
N SER A 9 24.75 -21.41 9.50
CA SER A 9 24.93 -20.02 9.91
C SER A 9 24.93 -19.06 8.72
N LYS A 10 25.69 -19.37 7.66
CA LYS A 10 25.79 -18.54 6.45
C LYS A 10 24.48 -18.54 5.65
N LEU A 11 23.77 -19.67 5.61
CA LEU A 11 22.46 -19.77 4.96
C LEU A 11 21.42 -18.88 5.67
N ASN A 12 21.43 -18.87 7.00
CA ASN A 12 20.56 -17.99 7.80
C ASN A 12 20.92 -16.50 7.62
N GLN A 13 22.22 -16.19 7.53
CA GLN A 13 22.69 -14.83 7.25
C GLN A 13 22.24 -14.37 5.86
N LEU A 14 22.39 -15.21 4.83
CA LEU A 14 21.96 -14.92 3.46
C LEU A 14 20.43 -14.68 3.40
N LYS A 15 19.65 -15.51 4.11
CA LYS A 15 18.20 -15.33 4.25
C LYS A 15 17.84 -13.99 4.91
N SER A 16 18.57 -13.59 5.96
CA SER A 16 18.36 -12.30 6.61
C SER A 16 18.69 -11.13 5.68
N LEU A 17 19.81 -11.21 4.95
CA LEU A 17 20.23 -10.14 4.05
C LEU A 17 19.29 -10.00 2.85
N LYS A 18 18.79 -11.11 2.29
CA LYS A 18 17.77 -11.08 1.24
C LYS A 18 16.52 -10.35 1.72
N TYR A 19 16.09 -10.63 2.94
CA TYR A 19 14.94 -10.01 3.55
C TYR A 19 15.14 -8.51 3.79
N ASP A 20 16.33 -8.11 4.25
CA ASP A 20 16.69 -6.70 4.42
C ASP A 20 16.75 -5.98 3.04
N LEU A 21 17.29 -6.62 2.00
CA LEU A 21 17.30 -6.10 0.62
C LEU A 21 15.88 -5.84 0.11
N ASP A 22 14.98 -6.80 0.35
CA ASP A 22 13.59 -6.70 -0.09
C ASP A 22 12.84 -5.55 0.59
N ALA A 23 13.10 -5.35 1.89
CA ALA A 23 12.54 -4.23 2.65
C ALA A 23 13.01 -2.87 2.12
N VAL A 24 14.29 -2.74 1.78
CA VAL A 24 14.88 -1.49 1.27
C VAL A 24 14.32 -1.16 -0.12
N CYS A 25 14.20 -2.13 -1.02
CA CYS A 25 13.59 -1.92 -2.33
C CYS A 25 12.14 -1.39 -2.22
N VAL A 26 11.33 -1.90 -1.28
CA VAL A 26 9.97 -1.40 -1.05
C VAL A 26 9.97 0.03 -0.49
N LEU A 27 10.90 0.34 0.42
CA LEU A 27 11.07 1.69 0.96
C LEU A 27 11.46 2.69 -0.15
N GLU A 28 12.34 2.31 -1.07
CA GLU A 28 12.71 3.15 -2.22
C GLU A 28 11.49 3.46 -3.11
N MET A 29 10.66 2.44 -3.40
CA MET A 29 9.43 2.63 -4.18
C MET A 29 8.44 3.60 -3.52
N GLN A 30 8.35 3.58 -2.18
CA GLN A 30 7.49 4.47 -1.39
C GLN A 30 8.02 5.91 -1.30
N SER A 31 9.34 6.10 -1.39
CA SER A 31 10.03 7.36 -1.13
C SER A 31 10.41 8.16 -2.38
N ASN A 32 9.80 7.86 -3.54
CA ASN A 32 10.08 8.52 -4.83
C ASN A 32 10.03 10.07 -4.80
N ASN A 33 9.32 10.66 -3.84
CA ASN A 33 9.20 12.12 -3.68
C ASN A 33 10.17 12.74 -2.65
N ASN A 34 11.09 11.97 -2.06
CA ASN A 34 12.04 12.44 -1.05
C ASN A 34 13.50 12.09 -1.41
N PRO A 35 14.23 12.98 -2.11
CA PRO A 35 15.60 12.74 -2.56
C PRO A 35 16.60 12.43 -1.43
N SER A 36 16.44 13.05 -0.25
CA SER A 36 17.32 12.83 0.89
C SER A 36 17.16 11.43 1.48
N MET A 37 15.91 10.94 1.53
CA MET A 37 15.61 9.58 1.99
C MET A 37 16.10 8.54 0.99
N LEU A 38 15.92 8.79 -0.32
CA LEU A 38 16.43 7.91 -1.38
C LEU A 38 17.96 7.75 -1.30
N ALA A 39 18.70 8.84 -1.05
CA ALA A 39 20.15 8.78 -0.90
C ALA A 39 20.59 7.89 0.29
N LYS A 40 19.85 7.93 1.41
CA LYS A 40 20.11 7.07 2.58
C LYS A 40 19.79 5.61 2.29
N LEU A 41 18.63 5.34 1.70
CA LEU A 41 18.20 3.99 1.34
C LEU A 41 19.15 3.35 0.32
N PHE A 42 19.63 4.12 -0.64
CA PHE A 42 20.61 3.65 -1.62
C PHE A 42 21.93 3.21 -0.96
N LEU A 43 22.44 3.96 0.02
CA LEU A 43 23.65 3.59 0.76
C LEU A 43 23.46 2.26 1.51
N GLU A 44 22.30 2.10 2.12
CA GLU A 44 21.91 0.90 2.86
C GLU A 44 21.73 -0.32 1.94
N LYS A 45 21.06 -0.12 0.80
CA LYS A 45 20.92 -1.11 -0.28
C LYS A 45 22.28 -1.57 -0.79
N SER A 46 23.16 -0.63 -1.10
CA SER A 46 24.51 -0.91 -1.58
C SER A 46 25.30 -1.78 -0.60
N GLN A 47 25.22 -1.49 0.70
CA GLN A 47 25.87 -2.28 1.73
C GLN A 47 25.32 -3.72 1.80
N ILE A 48 23.99 -3.88 1.82
CA ILE A 48 23.34 -5.20 1.86
C ILE A 48 23.72 -6.02 0.62
N VAL A 49 23.70 -5.41 -0.56
CA VAL A 49 24.08 -6.08 -1.82
C VAL A 49 25.52 -6.55 -1.77
N LYS A 50 26.46 -5.71 -1.31
CA LYS A 50 27.87 -6.10 -1.16
C LYS A 50 28.04 -7.28 -0.20
N GLU A 51 27.32 -7.31 0.92
CA GLU A 51 27.34 -8.42 1.87
C GLU A 51 26.78 -9.71 1.28
N ILE A 52 25.65 -9.63 0.57
CA ILE A 52 25.09 -10.78 -0.17
C ILE A 52 26.12 -11.31 -1.17
N VAL A 53 26.69 -10.43 -1.99
CA VAL A 53 27.67 -10.82 -3.02
C VAL A 53 28.90 -11.46 -2.39
N ALA A 54 29.41 -10.93 -1.27
CA ALA A 54 30.53 -11.52 -0.56
C ALA A 54 30.22 -12.96 -0.10
N ILE A 55 29.02 -13.22 0.43
CA ILE A 55 28.59 -14.56 0.82
C ILE A 55 28.43 -15.45 -0.41
N VAL A 56 27.77 -14.98 -1.47
CA VAL A 56 27.56 -15.77 -2.70
C VAL A 56 28.88 -16.17 -3.34
N LEU A 57 29.86 -15.26 -3.39
CA LEU A 57 31.17 -15.52 -4.02
C LEU A 57 32.11 -16.38 -3.18
N ALA A 58 31.93 -16.42 -1.85
CA ALA A 58 32.78 -17.16 -0.92
C ALA A 58 32.36 -18.61 -0.69
N ASN A 59 31.28 -19.09 -1.32
CA ASN A 59 30.74 -20.44 -1.11
C ASN A 59 30.35 -21.11 -2.44
N GLU A 60 30.35 -22.45 -2.45
CA GLU A 60 29.78 -23.25 -3.53
C GLU A 60 28.31 -23.54 -3.25
N TRP A 61 27.47 -23.51 -4.30
CA TRP A 61 26.00 -23.63 -4.18
C TRP A 61 25.49 -24.80 -4.99
N ASP A 62 24.67 -25.64 -4.37
CA ASP A 62 24.08 -26.84 -4.99
C ASP A 62 22.77 -26.53 -5.76
N SER A 63 22.31 -25.28 -5.75
CA SER A 63 21.07 -24.81 -6.39
C SER A 63 21.30 -23.48 -7.11
N ASP A 64 20.60 -23.27 -8.23
CA ASP A 64 20.60 -22.01 -8.98
C ASP A 64 19.74 -20.92 -8.30
N ASP A 65 18.87 -21.30 -7.36
CA ASP A 65 18.14 -20.40 -6.48
C ASP A 65 18.27 -20.89 -5.03
N THR A 66 18.82 -20.04 -4.17
CA THR A 66 18.93 -20.31 -2.74
C THR A 66 18.29 -19.18 -1.96
N MET A 67 17.16 -19.49 -1.28
CA MET A 67 16.42 -18.52 -0.45
C MET A 67 15.94 -17.28 -1.23
N GLY A 68 15.65 -17.42 -2.52
CA GLY A 68 15.22 -16.31 -3.39
C GLY A 68 16.37 -15.44 -3.90
N ILE A 69 17.62 -15.88 -3.70
CA ILE A 69 18.81 -15.30 -4.32
C ILE A 69 19.27 -16.21 -5.44
N ASN A 70 19.43 -15.64 -6.63
CA ASN A 70 19.96 -16.37 -7.78
C ASN A 70 21.46 -16.67 -7.58
N THR A 71 21.78 -17.95 -7.42
CA THR A 71 23.13 -18.48 -7.19
C THR A 71 23.65 -19.25 -8.40
N SER A 72 23.04 -19.07 -9.58
CA SER A 72 23.49 -19.73 -10.81
C SER A 72 24.92 -19.35 -11.19
N GLN A 73 25.62 -20.26 -11.87
CA GLN A 73 26.99 -20.04 -12.35
C GLN A 73 27.11 -18.81 -13.26
N TYR A 74 26.06 -18.50 -14.04
CA TYR A 74 25.98 -17.28 -14.84
C TYR A 74 26.00 -16.02 -13.97
N VAL A 75 25.17 -15.99 -12.92
CA VAL A 75 25.12 -14.87 -11.97
C VAL A 75 26.42 -14.74 -11.20
N ILE A 76 26.99 -15.83 -10.69
CA ILE A 76 28.27 -15.82 -9.96
C ILE A 76 29.39 -15.21 -10.84
N LYS A 77 29.46 -15.59 -12.12
CA LYS A 77 30.44 -15.02 -13.05
C LYS A 77 30.27 -13.51 -13.23
N ASN A 78 29.03 -13.05 -13.40
CA ASN A 78 28.74 -11.62 -13.54
C ASN A 78 28.99 -10.85 -12.24
N LEU A 79 28.62 -11.40 -11.08
CA LEU A 79 28.89 -10.78 -9.78
C LEU A 79 30.38 -10.58 -9.56
N LYS A 80 31.24 -11.56 -9.90
CA LYS A 80 32.70 -11.39 -9.86
C LYS A 80 33.17 -10.22 -10.73
N HIS A 81 32.62 -10.12 -11.95
CA HIS A 81 32.96 -9.04 -12.87
C HIS A 81 32.55 -7.66 -12.33
N PHE A 82 31.30 -7.49 -11.91
CA PHE A 82 30.82 -6.21 -11.38
C PHE A 82 31.50 -5.84 -10.05
N THR A 83 31.81 -6.81 -9.19
CA THR A 83 32.53 -6.55 -7.93
C THR A 83 33.89 -5.92 -8.22
N LYS A 84 34.63 -6.47 -9.19
CA LYS A 84 35.91 -5.90 -9.61
C LYS A 84 35.76 -4.48 -10.15
N LEU A 85 34.78 -4.24 -11.03
CA LEU A 85 34.53 -2.90 -11.58
C LEU A 85 34.18 -1.89 -10.49
N ILE A 86 33.35 -2.27 -9.51
CA ILE A 86 32.99 -1.41 -8.37
C ILE A 86 34.23 -1.07 -7.55
N THR A 87 35.07 -2.06 -7.22
CA THR A 87 36.31 -1.82 -6.46
C THR A 87 37.26 -0.87 -7.21
N ASP A 88 37.43 -1.05 -8.53
CA ASP A 88 38.25 -0.16 -9.36
C ASP A 88 37.70 1.27 -9.37
N LEU A 89 36.37 1.43 -9.50
CA LEU A 89 35.68 2.72 -9.48
C LEU A 89 35.77 3.43 -8.12
N GLU A 90 35.61 2.70 -7.01
CA GLU A 90 35.73 3.22 -5.66
C GLU A 90 37.17 3.70 -5.40
N THR A 91 38.17 2.94 -5.86
CA THR A 91 39.58 3.35 -5.79
C THR A 91 39.85 4.63 -6.59
N MET A 92 39.18 4.81 -7.73
CA MET A 92 39.26 6.06 -8.51
C MET A 92 38.50 7.21 -7.83
N LEU A 93 37.39 6.93 -7.16
CA LEU A 93 36.61 7.92 -6.42
C LEU A 93 37.43 8.56 -5.28
N ASP A 94 38.20 7.74 -4.56
CA ASP A 94 39.08 8.19 -3.47
C ASP A 94 40.20 9.12 -3.95
N LYS A 95 40.70 8.89 -5.17
CA LYS A 95 41.78 9.68 -5.79
C LYS A 95 41.27 10.93 -6.51
N THR A 96 39.99 10.99 -6.82
CA THR A 96 39.39 12.11 -7.56
C THR A 96 39.14 13.27 -6.62
N THR A 97 39.48 14.51 -7.00
CA THR A 97 39.15 15.73 -6.22
C THR A 97 38.06 16.58 -6.88
N ARG A 98 37.84 16.40 -8.20
CA ARG A 98 36.86 17.17 -8.98
C ARG A 98 35.42 16.73 -8.70
N PRO A 99 34.51 17.64 -8.28
CA PRO A 99 33.14 17.28 -7.89
C PRO A 99 32.30 16.61 -8.99
N GLY A 100 32.37 17.11 -10.23
CA GLY A 100 31.59 16.55 -11.35
C GLY A 100 32.02 15.12 -11.72
N ILE A 101 33.32 14.84 -11.66
CA ILE A 101 33.87 13.49 -11.91
C ILE A 101 33.53 12.55 -10.74
N LYS A 102 33.60 13.04 -9.49
CA LYS A 102 33.14 12.28 -8.32
C LYS A 102 31.68 11.85 -8.44
N GLN A 103 30.80 12.76 -8.89
CA GLN A 103 29.39 12.45 -9.06
C GLN A 103 29.17 11.41 -10.17
N GLY A 104 29.79 11.59 -11.33
CA GLY A 104 29.70 10.61 -12.43
C GLY A 104 30.19 9.21 -12.03
N LEU A 105 31.27 9.12 -11.25
CA LEU A 105 31.75 7.83 -10.71
C LEU A 105 30.74 7.20 -9.74
N LYS A 106 30.11 7.99 -8.87
CA LYS A 106 29.03 7.50 -7.98
C LYS A 106 27.82 6.99 -8.76
N ASP A 107 27.43 7.68 -9.81
CA ASP A 107 26.29 7.29 -10.65
C ASP A 107 26.56 5.96 -11.37
N VAL A 108 27.79 5.74 -11.85
CA VAL A 108 28.20 4.46 -12.46
C VAL A 108 28.25 3.33 -11.44
N VAL A 109 28.73 3.58 -10.22
CA VAL A 109 28.68 2.59 -9.13
C VAL A 109 27.22 2.24 -8.81
N ALA A 110 26.32 3.22 -8.78
CA ALA A 110 24.90 2.99 -8.56
C ALA A 110 24.26 2.11 -9.64
N ASP A 111 24.55 2.36 -10.92
CA ASP A 111 24.08 1.53 -12.03
C ASP A 111 24.56 0.08 -11.90
N TYR A 112 25.80 -0.15 -11.48
CA TYR A 112 26.30 -1.51 -11.25
C TYR A 112 25.67 -2.20 -10.04
N ILE A 113 25.38 -1.47 -8.96
CA ILE A 113 24.64 -2.02 -7.81
C ILE A 113 23.22 -2.42 -8.24
N GLU A 114 22.52 -1.61 -9.04
CA GLU A 114 21.18 -1.97 -9.55
C GLU A 114 21.23 -3.20 -10.48
N LYS A 115 22.26 -3.29 -11.33
CA LYS A 115 22.50 -4.49 -12.15
C LYS A 115 22.75 -5.73 -11.29
N MET A 116 23.49 -5.61 -10.18
CA MET A 116 23.66 -6.71 -9.24
C MET A 116 22.32 -7.12 -8.59
N VAL A 117 21.50 -6.15 -8.17
CA VAL A 117 20.18 -6.41 -7.56
C VAL A 117 19.26 -7.14 -8.53
N THR A 118 19.18 -6.70 -9.78
CA THR A 118 18.34 -7.34 -10.81
C THR A 118 18.79 -8.75 -11.18
N MET A 119 20.10 -9.04 -11.10
CA MET A 119 20.59 -10.41 -11.29
C MET A 119 20.35 -11.29 -10.07
N LEU A 120 20.52 -10.75 -8.86
CA LEU A 120 20.34 -11.47 -7.59
C LEU A 120 18.85 -11.75 -7.30
N THR A 121 17.95 -10.89 -7.77
CA THR A 121 16.53 -10.89 -7.39
C THR A 121 15.63 -10.82 -8.63
N THR A 122 14.74 -11.80 -8.81
CA THR A 122 13.88 -11.93 -10.00
C THR A 122 12.58 -11.12 -9.94
N TRP A 123 12.15 -10.69 -8.75
CA TRP A 123 10.83 -10.11 -8.47
C TRP A 123 10.70 -8.59 -8.62
N THR A 124 11.82 -7.84 -8.63
CA THR A 124 11.80 -6.36 -8.59
C THR A 124 11.27 -5.71 -9.88
N ASN A 125 11.22 -6.45 -10.98
CA ASN A 125 10.68 -5.97 -12.25
C ASN A 125 9.15 -6.07 -12.36
N GLU A 126 8.46 -6.75 -11.43
CA GLU A 126 7.04 -7.13 -11.57
C GLU A 126 6.07 -6.38 -10.63
N ILE A 127 6.58 -5.47 -9.80
CA ILE A 127 5.76 -4.64 -8.89
C ILE A 127 5.48 -3.29 -9.55
N GLU A 128 4.23 -3.04 -9.94
CA GLU A 128 3.82 -1.74 -10.47
C GLU A 128 3.79 -0.68 -9.35
N LYS A 129 4.21 0.56 -9.66
CA LYS A 129 4.20 1.70 -8.71
C LYS A 129 2.82 1.96 -8.05
N GLU A 130 1.73 1.49 -8.66
CA GLU A 130 0.35 1.67 -8.19
C GLU A 130 -0.03 0.72 -7.04
N ASP A 131 0.60 -0.45 -6.92
CA ASP A 131 0.28 -1.43 -5.87
C ASP A 131 0.86 -1.05 -4.50
N VAL A 132 1.90 -0.23 -4.49
CA VAL A 132 2.60 0.23 -3.27
C VAL A 132 1.85 1.39 -2.59
N GLY A 133 1.03 2.15 -3.33
CA GLY A 133 0.35 3.37 -2.86
C GLY A 133 -0.75 3.17 -1.81
N HIS A 134 -1.20 1.94 -1.57
CA HIS A 134 -2.24 1.63 -0.58
C HIS A 134 -1.73 1.43 0.86
N LEU A 135 -0.41 1.52 1.07
CA LEU A 135 0.25 1.40 2.37
C LEU A 135 0.52 2.77 2.99
N ASN A 136 -0.56 3.48 3.35
CA ASN A 136 -0.43 4.59 4.30
C ASN A 136 -0.47 4.01 5.72
N LEU A 137 0.71 3.82 6.32
CA LEU A 137 0.88 3.61 7.75
C LEU A 137 1.32 4.94 8.37
N GLN A 138 0.40 5.91 8.45
CA GLN A 138 0.49 6.90 9.50
C GLN A 138 0.09 6.21 10.81
N ALA A 139 1.09 5.66 11.50
CA ALA A 139 0.98 5.27 12.89
C ALA A 139 2.23 5.77 13.63
N THR A 140 2.01 6.86 14.38
CA THR A 140 2.66 7.22 15.64
C THR A 140 4.17 7.44 15.63
N GLU A 141 4.57 8.69 15.44
CA GLU A 141 5.62 9.29 16.27
C GLU A 141 5.08 9.38 17.70
N ALA A 142 5.44 8.41 18.53
CA ALA A 142 5.39 8.56 19.98
C ALA A 142 6.84 8.55 20.47
N ILE A 143 7.37 9.73 20.78
CA ILE A 143 8.52 9.90 21.67
C ILE A 143 7.96 10.39 23.02
N PRO A 144 8.47 9.92 24.18
CA PRO A 144 7.83 10.11 25.48
C PRO A 144 8.13 11.48 26.11
N THR A 145 7.07 12.05 26.71
CA THR A 145 6.94 12.79 28.00
C THR A 145 7.92 13.91 28.38
N GLN A 146 7.37 15.03 28.87
CA GLN A 146 7.56 15.67 30.21
C GLN A 146 6.63 16.92 30.23
N LEU A 147 5.48 16.85 30.90
CA LEU A 147 5.19 17.44 32.22
C LEU A 147 5.29 18.98 32.24
N ASP A 148 4.13 19.66 32.25
CA ASP A 148 4.02 20.88 33.04
C ASP A 148 2.61 21.11 33.63
N LYS A 149 2.64 21.58 34.87
CA LYS A 149 1.54 21.80 35.81
C LYS A 149 0.74 23.03 35.34
N THR A 150 -0.56 23.19 35.55
CA THR A 150 -1.18 23.66 36.81
C THR A 150 -2.67 23.95 36.57
N LYS A 151 -3.53 23.65 37.58
CA LYS A 151 -4.73 24.39 38.07
C LYS A 151 -5.86 24.73 37.07
N ALA A 152 -7.14 24.85 37.40
CA ALA A 152 -8.05 24.46 38.48
C ALA A 152 -9.47 24.90 37.98
N ASN A 153 -10.52 24.30 38.54
CA ASN A 153 -11.90 24.81 38.66
C ASN A 153 -12.89 24.75 37.48
N ILE A 154 -13.75 23.73 37.54
CA ILE A 154 -15.22 23.75 37.73
C ILE A 154 -15.94 25.12 37.61
N ILE A 155 -17.02 25.20 36.79
CA ILE A 155 -18.45 25.50 37.14
C ILE A 155 -19.26 26.00 35.92
N GLU A 156 -20.40 25.32 35.71
CA GLU A 156 -21.77 25.67 35.24
C GLU A 156 -22.03 26.82 34.23
N VAL A 157 -22.70 26.52 33.10
CA VAL A 157 -24.16 26.62 32.81
C VAL A 157 -24.75 28.03 32.96
N THR A 158 -25.12 28.70 31.85
CA THR A 158 -26.53 29.08 31.53
C THR A 158 -26.67 29.80 30.16
N SER A 159 -27.86 29.60 29.60
CA SER A 159 -28.59 30.33 28.54
C SER A 159 -28.43 31.87 28.58
N THR A 160 -28.69 32.67 27.53
CA THR A 160 -29.98 32.87 26.82
C THR A 160 -29.83 33.90 25.67
N GLU A 161 -30.68 33.76 24.64
CA GLU A 161 -31.33 34.81 23.80
C GLU A 161 -30.63 35.59 22.64
N GLU A 162 -31.49 35.95 21.68
CA GLU A 162 -31.33 36.20 20.23
C GLU A 162 -31.19 37.74 19.85
N PRO A 163 -31.21 38.20 18.55
CA PRO A 163 -30.25 39.15 17.93
C PRO A 163 -30.85 40.59 17.69
N PRO A 164 -30.32 41.61 16.91
CA PRO A 164 -29.82 41.56 15.50
C PRO A 164 -28.75 42.59 14.99
N GLN A 165 -28.22 42.33 13.78
CA GLN A 165 -27.82 43.23 12.66
C GLN A 165 -26.65 44.26 12.76
N HIS A 166 -25.58 44.09 11.97
CA HIS A 166 -25.23 44.84 10.71
C HIS A 166 -23.74 44.68 10.31
N GLU A 167 -23.48 44.93 9.02
CA GLU A 167 -22.30 44.59 8.20
C GLU A 167 -20.98 45.33 8.53
N ALA A 168 -19.84 44.64 8.39
CA ALA A 168 -18.80 44.86 7.35
C ALA A 168 -17.35 44.60 7.81
N LYS A 169 -16.57 43.99 6.90
CA LYS A 169 -15.10 43.95 6.71
C LYS A 169 -14.30 42.71 7.18
N GLU A 170 -13.66 42.10 6.17
CA GLU A 170 -12.60 41.08 6.15
C GLU A 170 -11.35 41.58 6.92
N THR A 171 -10.52 40.79 7.63
CA THR A 171 -9.71 39.61 7.25
C THR A 171 -8.94 39.11 8.53
N PRO A 172 -8.07 38.08 8.46
CA PRO A 172 -8.27 36.65 8.75
C PRO A 172 -7.85 36.19 10.17
N THR A 173 -8.39 35.08 10.67
CA THR A 173 -7.81 34.35 11.81
C THR A 173 -7.90 32.84 11.58
N GLN A 174 -6.72 32.19 11.52
CA GLN A 174 -6.53 30.75 11.67
C GLN A 174 -7.00 30.32 13.08
N GLY A 175 -7.60 29.18 13.35
CA GLY A 175 -8.02 28.05 12.55
C GLY A 175 -8.80 27.11 13.46
N GLN A 176 -9.90 26.55 12.95
CA GLN A 176 -10.49 25.34 13.51
C GLN A 176 -9.90 24.17 12.71
N GLN A 177 -9.16 23.29 13.38
CA GLN A 177 -8.87 21.95 12.86
C GLN A 177 -10.20 21.19 12.75
N LYS A 178 -10.88 21.34 11.61
CA LYS A 178 -11.76 20.28 11.11
C LYS A 178 -10.84 19.12 10.74
N ASN A 179 -11.05 17.96 11.35
CA ASN A 179 -10.70 16.72 10.70
C ASN A 179 -11.38 16.74 9.33
N LEU A 180 -10.63 17.05 8.26
CA LEU A 180 -11.15 16.94 6.91
C LEU A 180 -11.36 15.45 6.66
N GLU A 181 -12.62 15.02 6.61
CA GLU A 181 -12.97 13.74 6.00
C GLU A 181 -12.29 13.70 4.62
N VAL A 182 -11.49 12.67 4.34
CA VAL A 182 -10.81 12.52 3.04
C VAL A 182 -11.89 12.24 2.00
N VAL A 183 -12.27 13.30 1.28
CA VAL A 183 -13.29 13.27 0.22
C VAL A 183 -12.60 13.17 -1.14
N ALA A 184 -12.94 12.13 -1.91
CA ALA A 184 -12.46 11.94 -3.27
C ALA A 184 -13.56 12.23 -4.30
N PHE A 185 -13.22 12.84 -5.43
CA PHE A 185 -14.15 13.03 -6.55
C PHE A 185 -14.08 11.85 -7.53
N ALA A 186 -15.22 11.36 -7.99
CA ALA A 186 -15.31 10.20 -8.88
C ALA A 186 -14.59 10.37 -10.23
N LYS A 187 -14.45 11.62 -10.70
CA LYS A 187 -13.68 11.98 -11.90
C LYS A 187 -12.17 11.77 -11.73
N ASP A 188 -11.65 11.95 -10.52
CA ASP A 188 -10.23 11.89 -10.21
C ASP A 188 -9.81 10.47 -9.77
N LEU A 189 -10.78 9.57 -9.58
CA LEU A 189 -10.55 8.16 -9.30
C LEU A 189 -10.19 7.38 -10.56
N LYS A 190 -8.95 6.89 -10.62
CA LYS A 190 -8.51 5.87 -11.58
C LYS A 190 -9.31 4.58 -11.36
N VAL A 191 -9.99 4.10 -12.41
CA VAL A 191 -10.80 2.86 -12.38
C VAL A 191 -9.88 1.66 -12.47
N CYS A 192 -9.97 0.75 -11.49
CA CYS A 192 -9.19 -0.47 -11.44
C CYS A 192 -9.83 -1.51 -12.39
N ASP A 193 -9.40 -1.50 -13.66
CA ASP A 193 -9.92 -2.27 -14.81
C ASP A 193 -11.20 -1.68 -15.43
N PRO A 194 -11.09 -0.60 -16.23
CA PRO A 194 -12.25 0.13 -16.76
C PRO A 194 -13.17 -0.77 -17.59
N GLY A 195 -14.44 -0.82 -17.18
CA GLY A 195 -15.50 -1.51 -17.92
C GLY A 195 -15.86 -2.91 -17.41
N ASN A 196 -15.22 -3.40 -16.35
CA ASN A 196 -15.56 -4.67 -15.70
C ASN A 196 -16.01 -4.43 -14.25
N VAL A 197 -17.17 -4.95 -13.87
CA VAL A 197 -17.67 -4.93 -12.49
C VAL A 197 -17.11 -6.14 -11.75
N TRP A 198 -16.50 -5.92 -10.59
CA TRP A 198 -15.98 -6.97 -9.72
C TRP A 198 -16.67 -6.90 -8.36
N MET A 199 -17.21 -8.02 -7.88
CA MET A 199 -17.89 -8.07 -6.58
C MET A 199 -17.75 -9.43 -5.93
N HIS A 200 -17.59 -9.47 -4.62
CA HIS A 200 -17.67 -10.72 -3.87
C HIS A 200 -19.07 -11.34 -3.94
N ASN A 201 -19.17 -12.67 -3.99
CA ASN A 201 -20.42 -13.44 -4.09
C ASN A 201 -21.37 -13.23 -2.90
N ASN A 202 -20.86 -12.76 -1.76
CA ASN A 202 -21.70 -12.36 -0.65
C ASN A 202 -22.67 -11.23 -1.01
N ILE A 203 -22.41 -10.43 -2.06
CA ILE A 203 -23.38 -9.44 -2.56
C ILE A 203 -24.72 -10.06 -2.96
N TYR A 204 -24.75 -11.36 -3.27
CA TYR A 204 -25.98 -12.08 -3.62
C TYR A 204 -26.76 -12.57 -2.41
N LYS A 205 -26.26 -12.35 -1.18
CA LYS A 205 -27.00 -12.61 0.07
C LYS A 205 -28.01 -11.52 0.39
N VAL A 206 -27.85 -10.32 -0.18
CA VAL A 206 -28.83 -9.25 -0.08
C VAL A 206 -29.78 -9.28 -1.29
N SER A 207 -31.07 -9.10 -1.02
CA SER A 207 -32.08 -9.10 -2.08
C SER A 207 -32.06 -7.77 -2.85
N LEU A 208 -31.60 -7.84 -4.10
CA LEU A 208 -31.56 -6.71 -5.03
C LEU A 208 -32.60 -6.84 -6.17
N GLY A 209 -33.50 -7.83 -6.10
CA GLY A 209 -34.52 -8.10 -7.13
C GLY A 209 -35.58 -7.00 -7.29
N SER A 210 -35.72 -6.12 -6.29
CA SER A 210 -36.62 -4.97 -6.32
C SER A 210 -36.09 -3.78 -7.14
N LEU A 211 -34.79 -3.81 -7.49
CA LEU A 211 -34.18 -2.77 -8.30
C LEU A 211 -34.69 -2.83 -9.75
N THR A 212 -34.97 -1.67 -10.31
CA THR A 212 -35.29 -1.48 -11.73
C THR A 212 -34.03 -1.62 -12.58
N ALA A 213 -34.19 -1.70 -13.90
CA ALA A 213 -33.06 -1.81 -14.82
C ALA A 213 -32.06 -0.65 -14.69
N LEU A 214 -32.55 0.58 -14.51
CA LEU A 214 -31.72 1.77 -14.38
C LEU A 214 -31.09 1.90 -13.00
N GLU A 215 -31.79 1.50 -11.94
CA GLU A 215 -31.21 1.44 -10.59
C GLU A 215 -30.09 0.41 -10.52
N ASN A 216 -30.24 -0.75 -11.19
CA ASN A 216 -29.17 -1.72 -11.34
C ASN A 216 -27.97 -1.10 -12.08
N ASN A 217 -28.18 -0.40 -13.20
CA ASN A 217 -27.09 0.27 -13.91
C ASN A 217 -26.34 1.25 -12.99
N LEU A 218 -27.08 2.09 -12.27
CA LEU A 218 -26.50 3.06 -11.36
C LEU A 218 -25.70 2.39 -10.23
N LEU A 219 -26.27 1.37 -9.58
CA LEU A 219 -25.61 0.63 -8.50
C LEU A 219 -24.28 0.01 -8.96
N TYR A 220 -24.28 -0.80 -10.02
CA TYR A 220 -23.05 -1.49 -10.43
C TYR A 220 -22.01 -0.55 -11.03
N SER A 221 -22.43 0.58 -11.59
CA SER A 221 -21.51 1.63 -12.03
C SER A 221 -20.85 2.34 -10.84
N ILE A 222 -21.60 2.58 -9.75
CA ILE A 222 -21.03 3.09 -8.50
C ILE A 222 -20.05 2.06 -7.92
N CYS A 223 -20.42 0.78 -7.87
CA CYS A 223 -19.56 -0.29 -7.38
C CYS A 223 -18.24 -0.38 -8.16
N ASP A 224 -18.28 -0.27 -9.49
CA ASP A 224 -17.09 -0.22 -10.35
C ASP A 224 -16.17 0.96 -9.98
N LYS A 225 -16.76 2.12 -9.69
CA LYS A 225 -16.02 3.34 -9.36
C LYS A 225 -15.42 3.36 -7.95
N VAL A 226 -16.09 2.76 -6.97
CA VAL A 226 -15.61 2.72 -5.56
C VAL A 226 -14.75 1.49 -5.27
N LYS A 227 -14.57 0.59 -6.24
CA LYS A 227 -13.72 -0.60 -6.13
C LYS A 227 -12.27 -0.25 -5.76
N ASN A 228 -11.70 -1.02 -4.83
CA ASN A 228 -10.35 -0.81 -4.28
C ASN A 228 -10.12 0.59 -3.66
N LYS A 229 -11.19 1.28 -3.24
CA LYS A 229 -11.11 2.57 -2.54
C LYS A 229 -11.40 2.45 -1.03
N LYS A 230 -11.39 1.23 -0.48
CA LYS A 230 -11.68 0.95 0.94
C LYS A 230 -13.04 1.55 1.32
N ASP A 231 -13.08 2.41 2.34
CA ASP A 231 -14.24 3.13 2.87
C ASP A 231 -14.13 4.65 2.64
N ILE A 232 -13.36 5.09 1.64
CA ILE A 232 -13.25 6.51 1.27
C ILE A 232 -14.61 7.05 0.81
N ILE A 233 -14.90 8.30 1.16
CA ILE A 233 -16.10 9.01 0.71
C ILE A 233 -15.90 9.48 -0.73
N VAL A 234 -16.79 9.07 -1.63
CA VAL A 234 -16.73 9.38 -3.06
C VAL A 234 -17.90 10.27 -3.48
N HIS A 235 -17.58 11.40 -4.11
CA HIS A 235 -18.55 12.33 -4.69
C HIS A 235 -18.72 12.10 -6.19
N PHE A 236 -19.96 11.86 -6.62
CA PHE A 236 -20.35 11.70 -8.01
C PHE A 236 -21.15 12.92 -8.48
N THR A 237 -20.68 13.58 -9.52
CA THR A 237 -21.42 14.65 -10.21
C THR A 237 -22.49 14.08 -11.14
N ALA A 238 -23.40 14.93 -11.61
CA ALA A 238 -24.38 14.53 -12.63
C ALA A 238 -23.71 13.96 -13.89
N LYS A 239 -22.58 14.56 -14.29
CA LYS A 239 -21.81 14.13 -15.47
C LYS A 239 -21.25 12.72 -15.27
N ASP A 240 -20.69 12.43 -14.10
CA ASP A 240 -20.14 11.13 -13.76
C ASP A 240 -21.22 10.05 -13.88
N LEU A 241 -22.37 10.25 -13.21
CA LEU A 241 -23.48 9.30 -13.21
C LEU A 241 -24.04 9.06 -14.62
N ARG A 242 -24.18 10.13 -15.43
CA ARG A 242 -24.65 10.03 -16.81
C ARG A 242 -23.72 9.20 -17.68
N GLN A 243 -22.40 9.33 -17.48
CA GLN A 243 -21.41 8.61 -18.26
C GLN A 243 -21.34 7.13 -17.88
N ILE A 244 -21.34 6.82 -16.58
CA ILE A 244 -21.09 5.45 -16.10
C ILE A 244 -22.34 4.55 -16.17
N ALA A 245 -23.54 5.09 -15.95
CA ALA A 245 -24.78 4.30 -15.87
C ALA A 245 -25.60 4.28 -17.18
N GLY A 246 -25.07 4.84 -18.27
CA GLY A 246 -25.76 4.91 -19.57
C GLY A 246 -26.97 5.86 -19.58
N LEU A 247 -26.97 6.89 -18.73
CA LEU A 247 -28.09 7.81 -18.52
C LEU A 247 -27.95 9.11 -19.32
N LYS A 248 -27.34 9.07 -20.51
CA LYS A 248 -26.89 10.25 -21.27
C LYS A 248 -27.98 11.32 -21.48
N THR A 249 -29.25 10.94 -21.57
CA THR A 249 -30.40 11.82 -21.83
C THR A 249 -31.19 12.22 -20.57
N PHE A 250 -30.71 11.89 -19.36
CA PHE A 250 -31.45 12.14 -18.12
C PHE A 250 -31.34 13.61 -17.67
N SER A 251 -32.49 14.26 -17.50
CA SER A 251 -32.57 15.57 -16.82
C SER A 251 -32.13 15.45 -15.36
N GLY A 252 -31.73 16.58 -14.75
CA GLY A 252 -31.35 16.63 -13.33
C GLY A 252 -32.44 16.05 -12.41
N ALA A 253 -33.70 16.43 -12.62
CA ALA A 253 -34.84 15.92 -11.85
C ALA A 253 -35.02 14.40 -11.95
N LYS A 254 -34.87 13.81 -13.15
CA LYS A 254 -34.95 12.35 -13.35
C LYS A 254 -33.80 11.63 -12.66
N LEU A 255 -32.61 12.23 -12.67
CA LEU A 255 -31.43 11.69 -11.97
C LEU A 255 -31.62 11.73 -10.45
N THR A 256 -32.12 12.84 -9.91
CA THR A 256 -32.47 12.96 -8.48
C THR A 256 -33.50 11.90 -8.07
N ALA A 257 -34.56 11.72 -8.85
CA ALA A 257 -35.60 10.73 -8.56
C ALA A 257 -35.04 9.29 -8.58
N LEU A 258 -34.21 8.95 -9.59
CA LEU A 258 -33.57 7.65 -9.69
C LEU A 258 -32.64 7.38 -8.50
N ALA A 259 -31.79 8.34 -8.13
CA ALA A 259 -30.84 8.20 -7.02
C ALA A 259 -31.56 8.09 -5.67
N LYS A 260 -32.63 8.86 -5.44
CA LYS A 260 -33.48 8.75 -4.23
C LYS A 260 -34.19 7.39 -4.16
N SER A 261 -34.75 6.92 -5.27
CA SER A 261 -35.40 5.60 -5.34
C SER A 261 -34.41 4.47 -5.04
N LEU A 262 -33.21 4.52 -5.64
CA LEU A 262 -32.14 3.58 -5.34
C LEU A 262 -31.74 3.61 -3.86
N SER A 263 -31.52 4.81 -3.30
CA SER A 263 -31.18 4.99 -1.88
C SER A 263 -32.20 4.31 -0.96
N LYS A 264 -33.50 4.57 -1.17
CA LYS A 264 -34.58 3.96 -0.38
C LYS A 264 -34.58 2.43 -0.45
N LYS A 265 -34.32 1.86 -1.64
CA LYS A 265 -34.25 0.41 -1.82
C LYS A 265 -33.00 -0.21 -1.22
N LEU A 266 -31.86 0.50 -1.26
CA LEU A 266 -30.62 0.06 -0.63
C LEU A 266 -30.71 0.06 0.90
N ILE A 267 -31.45 1.00 1.50
CA ILE A 267 -31.73 1.00 2.94
C ILE A 267 -32.57 -0.24 3.32
N ALA A 268 -33.56 -0.60 2.50
CA ALA A 268 -34.35 -1.81 2.72
C ALA A 268 -33.53 -3.10 2.49
N ALA A 269 -32.47 -3.02 1.69
CA ALA A 269 -31.58 -4.13 1.33
C ALA A 269 -30.41 -4.20 2.33
N HIS A 270 -30.65 -4.79 3.50
CA HIS A 270 -29.62 -5.01 4.53
C HIS A 270 -29.08 -6.44 4.51
N PHE A 271 -27.88 -6.60 5.06
CA PHE A 271 -27.30 -7.90 5.40
C PHE A 271 -27.59 -8.20 6.86
N GLU A 272 -27.97 -9.43 7.16
CA GLU A 272 -27.96 -9.96 8.52
C GLU A 272 -26.53 -10.39 8.86
N VAL A 273 -25.97 -9.80 9.92
CA VAL A 273 -24.63 -10.07 10.44
C VAL A 273 -24.77 -10.59 11.86
N LEU A 274 -24.21 -11.78 12.09
CA LEU A 274 -24.16 -12.40 13.41
C LEU A 274 -22.86 -11.98 14.11
N ILE A 275 -22.97 -11.29 15.24
CA ILE A 275 -21.84 -10.78 16.01
C ILE A 275 -21.81 -11.47 17.38
N PRO A 276 -20.72 -12.19 17.73
CA PRO A 276 -20.59 -12.76 19.07
C PRO A 276 -20.45 -11.65 20.12
N VAL A 277 -21.25 -11.70 21.19
CA VAL A 277 -21.21 -10.72 22.30
C VAL A 277 -20.88 -11.42 23.63
N GLY A 278 -20.28 -12.61 23.57
CA GLY A 278 -19.90 -13.43 24.72
C GLY A 278 -19.56 -14.86 24.27
N GLU A 279 -19.38 -15.78 25.22
CA GLU A 279 -19.06 -17.18 24.93
C GLU A 279 -20.22 -17.90 24.22
N ASP A 280 -21.48 -17.62 24.59
CA ASP A 280 -22.69 -18.26 24.02
C ASP A 280 -23.75 -17.27 23.51
N LEU A 281 -23.40 -15.98 23.36
CA LEU A 281 -24.32 -14.93 22.93
C LEU A 281 -24.00 -14.43 21.53
N VAL A 282 -25.03 -14.34 20.67
CA VAL A 282 -24.92 -13.81 19.31
C VAL A 282 -25.95 -12.69 19.13
N SER A 283 -25.47 -11.51 18.76
CA SER A 283 -26.29 -10.39 18.27
C SER A 283 -26.57 -10.58 16.79
N SER A 284 -27.82 -10.35 16.38
CA SER A 284 -28.21 -10.30 14.97
C SER A 284 -28.40 -8.85 14.56
N GLU A 285 -27.50 -8.34 13.73
CA GLU A 285 -27.51 -6.94 13.28
C GLU A 285 -27.86 -6.85 11.79
N TYR A 286 -28.64 -5.83 11.44
CA TYR A 286 -29.06 -5.57 10.07
C TYR A 286 -28.31 -4.36 9.51
N ILE A 287 -27.28 -4.62 8.71
CA ILE A 287 -26.32 -3.60 8.27
C ILE A 287 -26.43 -3.39 6.74
N GLY A 288 -26.55 -2.13 6.31
CA GLY A 288 -26.62 -1.77 4.89
C GLY A 288 -25.25 -1.77 4.19
N LEU A 289 -25.25 -1.98 2.87
CA LEU A 289 -24.03 -2.03 2.05
C LEU A 289 -23.19 -0.74 2.11
N PHE A 290 -23.85 0.42 2.17
CA PHE A 290 -23.22 1.73 2.19
C PHE A 290 -23.47 2.40 3.54
N SER A 291 -22.41 2.88 4.20
CA SER A 291 -22.54 3.70 5.42
C SER A 291 -23.05 5.11 5.09
N ARG A 292 -22.82 5.59 3.87
CA ARG A 292 -23.34 6.87 3.38
C ARG A 292 -23.81 6.74 1.94
N PHE A 293 -25.05 7.14 1.67
CA PHE A 293 -25.61 7.24 0.33
C PHE A 293 -26.52 8.48 0.27
N SER A 294 -25.92 9.66 0.12
CA SER A 294 -26.60 10.95 0.23
C SER A 294 -26.81 11.60 -1.14
N VAL A 295 -28.07 11.92 -1.46
CA VAL A 295 -28.46 12.58 -2.71
C VAL A 295 -28.67 14.06 -2.45
N VAL A 296 -27.71 14.88 -2.89
CA VAL A 296 -27.78 16.34 -2.76
C VAL A 296 -28.40 16.94 -4.01
N HIS A 297 -29.38 17.80 -3.79
CA HIS A 297 -30.15 18.47 -4.84
C HIS A 297 -30.58 19.86 -4.36
N HIS A 298 -30.69 20.79 -5.29
CA HIS A 298 -31.13 22.14 -5.01
C HIS A 298 -32.60 22.16 -4.56
N LYS A 299 -32.88 22.80 -3.42
CA LYS A 299 -34.25 22.91 -2.89
C LYS A 299 -35.19 23.70 -3.81
N SER A 300 -34.66 24.68 -4.54
CA SER A 300 -35.44 25.61 -5.37
C SER A 300 -36.03 24.97 -6.62
N ASN A 301 -35.29 24.08 -7.28
CA ASN A 301 -35.67 23.50 -8.57
C ASN A 301 -35.59 21.95 -8.61
N GLY A 302 -35.15 21.31 -7.52
CA GLY A 302 -34.98 19.86 -7.43
C GLY A 302 -33.81 19.30 -8.26
N GLU A 303 -32.95 20.18 -8.78
CA GLU A 303 -31.85 19.81 -9.66
C GLU A 303 -30.78 19.03 -8.91
N PHE A 304 -30.31 17.94 -9.53
CA PHE A 304 -29.26 17.09 -8.97
C PHE A 304 -27.95 17.87 -8.89
N GLU A 305 -27.35 17.89 -7.70
CA GLU A 305 -26.04 18.51 -7.50
C GLU A 305 -24.95 17.42 -7.48
N HIS A 306 -25.00 16.55 -6.48
CA HIS A 306 -24.07 15.44 -6.35
C HIS A 306 -24.64 14.27 -5.54
N LEU A 307 -24.05 13.09 -5.70
CA LEU A 307 -24.29 11.91 -4.90
C LEU A 307 -23.01 11.60 -4.10
N THR A 308 -23.15 11.47 -2.78
CA THR A 308 -22.06 11.06 -1.90
C THR A 308 -22.24 9.59 -1.50
N VAL A 309 -21.23 8.77 -1.76
CA VAL A 309 -21.24 7.33 -1.46
C VAL A 309 -20.05 6.97 -0.57
N GLN A 310 -20.30 6.16 0.46
CA GLN A 310 -19.27 5.53 1.28
C GLN A 310 -19.66 4.07 1.52
N VAL A 311 -18.74 3.15 1.22
CA VAL A 311 -18.95 1.71 1.49
C VAL A 311 -18.85 1.47 2.99
N GLY A 312 -19.79 0.73 3.56
CA GLY A 312 -19.74 0.40 4.99
C GLY A 312 -18.51 -0.46 5.31
N GLN A 313 -17.85 -0.20 6.45
CA GLN A 313 -16.62 -0.90 6.83
C GLN A 313 -16.76 -2.43 6.81
N HIS A 314 -17.89 -2.95 7.33
CA HIS A 314 -18.23 -4.38 7.30
C HIS A 314 -18.24 -4.99 5.89
N PHE A 315 -18.51 -4.18 4.87
CA PHE A 315 -18.68 -4.63 3.48
C PHE A 315 -17.59 -4.14 2.53
N THR A 316 -16.53 -3.52 3.05
CA THR A 316 -15.36 -3.15 2.24
C THR A 316 -14.81 -4.38 1.49
N HIS A 317 -14.78 -5.55 2.11
CA HIS A 317 -14.37 -6.81 1.49
C HIS A 317 -15.22 -7.24 0.28
N LEU A 318 -16.45 -6.71 0.12
CA LEU A 318 -17.30 -7.03 -1.04
C LEU A 318 -16.81 -6.37 -2.33
N LEU A 319 -16.04 -5.28 -2.23
CA LEU A 319 -15.59 -4.45 -3.36
C LEU A 319 -14.07 -4.21 -3.37
N ASN A 320 -13.37 -4.60 -2.30
CA ASN A 320 -11.93 -4.39 -2.13
C ASN A 320 -11.24 -5.73 -1.87
N ALA A 321 -10.00 -5.87 -2.35
CA ALA A 321 -9.15 -7.05 -2.09
C ALA A 321 -9.83 -8.40 -2.41
N LEU A 322 -10.58 -8.45 -3.52
CA LEU A 322 -11.26 -9.65 -3.99
C LEU A 322 -10.23 -10.72 -4.39
N THR A 323 -10.10 -11.77 -3.58
CA THR A 323 -9.11 -12.85 -3.77
C THR A 323 -9.76 -14.22 -4.04
N LYS A 324 -10.98 -14.45 -3.55
CA LYS A 324 -11.79 -15.66 -3.75
C LYS A 324 -13.27 -15.30 -3.84
N ASP A 325 -14.07 -16.24 -4.34
CA ASP A 325 -15.53 -16.18 -4.35
C ASP A 325 -16.12 -14.85 -4.84
N PHE A 326 -15.67 -14.37 -5.99
CA PHE A 326 -16.19 -13.15 -6.62
C PHE A 326 -16.82 -13.46 -7.98
N THR A 327 -17.62 -12.52 -8.45
CA THR A 327 -18.19 -12.47 -9.81
C THR A 327 -17.58 -11.31 -10.57
N ILE A 328 -17.35 -11.51 -11.87
CA ILE A 328 -16.91 -10.47 -12.79
C ILE A 328 -17.80 -10.47 -14.02
N PHE A 329 -18.20 -9.28 -14.47
CA PHE A 329 -18.88 -9.13 -15.76
C PHE A 329 -18.61 -7.76 -16.39
N LYS A 330 -18.72 -7.67 -17.71
CA LYS A 330 -18.60 -6.40 -18.46
C LYS A 330 -19.75 -5.45 -18.11
N LEU A 331 -19.43 -4.27 -17.59
CA LEU A 331 -20.42 -3.23 -17.30
C LEU A 331 -21.16 -2.80 -18.57
N ASN A 332 -20.46 -2.66 -19.70
CA ASN A 332 -21.08 -2.26 -20.97
C ASN A 332 -22.12 -3.30 -21.44
N THR A 333 -21.82 -4.59 -21.33
CA THR A 333 -22.77 -5.67 -21.63
C THR A 333 -23.97 -5.58 -20.70
N PHE A 334 -23.71 -5.41 -19.39
CA PHE A 334 -24.76 -5.31 -18.39
C PHE A 334 -25.69 -4.13 -18.64
N VAL A 335 -25.16 -2.93 -18.90
CA VAL A 335 -25.92 -1.69 -19.09
C VAL A 335 -26.85 -1.75 -20.30
N LYS A 336 -26.45 -2.46 -21.38
CA LYS A 336 -27.25 -2.66 -22.60
C LYS A 336 -28.52 -3.47 -22.40
N LEU A 337 -28.55 -4.36 -21.39
CA LEU A 337 -29.76 -5.09 -21.05
C LEU A 337 -30.86 -4.12 -20.60
N LYS A 338 -32.09 -4.29 -21.09
CA LYS A 338 -33.23 -3.43 -20.85
C LYS A 338 -34.12 -3.96 -19.73
N SER A 339 -34.31 -5.27 -19.66
CA SER A 339 -35.17 -5.87 -18.64
C SER A 339 -34.46 -5.93 -17.27
N LYS A 340 -35.18 -5.56 -16.20
CA LYS A 340 -34.69 -5.80 -14.83
C LYS A 340 -34.45 -7.29 -14.59
N TYR A 341 -35.31 -8.14 -15.13
CA TYR A 341 -35.22 -9.59 -14.96
C TYR A 341 -34.06 -10.18 -15.77
N ALA A 342 -33.80 -9.68 -16.98
CA ALA A 342 -32.60 -10.08 -17.74
C ALA A 342 -31.32 -9.70 -17.00
N LYS A 343 -31.24 -8.50 -16.43
CA LYS A 343 -30.08 -8.08 -15.61
C LYS A 343 -29.91 -8.96 -14.38
N THR A 344 -30.98 -9.22 -13.64
CA THR A 344 -30.93 -10.06 -12.43
C THR A 344 -30.54 -11.49 -12.78
N LEU A 345 -31.11 -12.06 -13.84
CA LEU A 345 -30.74 -13.39 -14.34
C LEU A 345 -29.29 -13.42 -14.82
N PHE A 346 -28.84 -12.45 -15.61
CA PHE A 346 -27.44 -12.35 -16.02
C PHE A 346 -26.49 -12.35 -14.83
N ARG A 347 -26.79 -11.54 -13.81
CA ARG A 347 -26.03 -11.50 -12.55
C ARG A 347 -26.00 -12.85 -11.84
N LEU A 348 -27.11 -13.57 -11.87
CA LEU A 348 -27.21 -14.91 -11.30
C LEU A 348 -26.33 -15.89 -12.08
N LEU A 349 -26.39 -15.83 -13.41
CA LEU A 349 -25.64 -16.70 -14.30
C LEU A 349 -24.13 -16.49 -14.10
N GLU A 350 -23.69 -15.25 -14.09
CA GLU A 350 -22.28 -14.89 -13.88
C GLU A 350 -21.75 -15.29 -12.48
N ARG A 351 -22.60 -15.36 -11.45
CA ARG A 351 -22.21 -15.87 -10.12
C ARG A 351 -21.74 -17.32 -10.15
N PHE A 352 -22.51 -18.20 -10.79
CA PHE A 352 -22.23 -19.64 -10.81
C PHE A 352 -21.25 -20.05 -11.90
N ARG A 353 -20.98 -19.14 -12.84
CA ARG A 353 -20.05 -19.35 -13.94
C ARG A 353 -18.61 -19.66 -13.51
N ASN A 354 -18.20 -19.21 -12.32
CA ASN A 354 -16.87 -19.47 -11.76
C ASN A 354 -16.72 -20.85 -11.11
N THR A 355 -17.80 -21.63 -10.98
CA THR A 355 -17.82 -22.92 -10.27
C THR A 355 -17.83 -24.13 -11.21
N SER A 356 -18.12 -23.98 -12.51
CA SER A 356 -18.12 -25.08 -13.49
C SER A 356 -16.83 -25.11 -14.32
N TYR A 357 -16.10 -26.23 -14.30
CA TYR A 357 -14.91 -26.47 -15.13
C TYR A 357 -15.24 -26.77 -16.60
N GLU A 358 -16.50 -27.04 -16.92
CA GLU A 358 -16.92 -27.45 -18.26
C GLU A 358 -17.29 -26.23 -19.12
N ILE A 359 -16.55 -26.04 -20.22
CA ILE A 359 -16.63 -24.90 -21.15
C ILE A 359 -17.89 -24.95 -22.04
N THR A 360 -18.68 -26.02 -21.94
CA THR A 360 -19.84 -26.26 -22.79
C THR A 360 -20.98 -26.74 -21.91
N PHE A 361 -22.06 -25.95 -21.82
CA PHE A 361 -23.25 -26.18 -20.96
C PHE A 361 -23.03 -25.91 -19.46
N THR A 362 -22.92 -24.64 -19.08
CA THR A 362 -23.00 -24.27 -17.66
C THR A 362 -24.41 -24.54 -17.15
N ASN A 363 -24.54 -25.53 -16.26
CA ASN A 363 -25.77 -25.91 -15.58
C ASN A 363 -25.91 -25.15 -14.26
N ILE A 364 -26.85 -24.23 -14.17
CA ILE A 364 -27.09 -23.47 -12.93
C ILE A 364 -28.37 -23.98 -12.31
N VAL A 365 -28.25 -24.60 -11.14
CA VAL A 365 -29.35 -25.34 -10.54
C VAL A 365 -29.82 -24.73 -9.23
N TYR A 366 -31.08 -24.29 -9.21
CA TYR A 366 -31.83 -24.06 -7.98
C TYR A 366 -32.60 -25.33 -7.63
N LYS A 367 -31.92 -26.36 -7.11
CA LYS A 367 -32.58 -27.60 -6.68
C LYS A 367 -33.40 -27.30 -5.42
N ASN A 368 -34.69 -27.67 -5.44
CA ASN A 368 -35.58 -27.59 -4.28
C ASN A 368 -35.70 -26.20 -3.62
N ASN A 369 -35.36 -25.12 -4.33
CA ASN A 369 -35.44 -23.75 -3.82
C ASN A 369 -36.06 -22.78 -4.83
N TRP A 370 -37.26 -23.12 -5.31
CA TRP A 370 -38.04 -22.24 -6.18
C TRP A 370 -38.35 -20.88 -5.53
N ALA A 371 -38.68 -20.86 -4.23
CA ALA A 371 -39.00 -19.63 -3.51
C ALA A 371 -37.80 -18.66 -3.47
N GLY A 372 -36.61 -19.16 -3.16
CA GLY A 372 -35.38 -18.36 -3.18
C GLY A 372 -35.00 -17.87 -4.58
N PHE A 373 -35.29 -18.65 -5.63
CA PHE A 373 -35.15 -18.16 -7.00
C PHE A 373 -36.09 -16.99 -7.30
N CYS A 374 -37.38 -17.12 -6.95
CA CYS A 374 -38.36 -16.05 -7.13
C CYS A 374 -37.98 -14.78 -6.36
N GLU A 375 -37.53 -14.94 -5.10
CA GLU A 375 -37.06 -13.82 -4.28
C GLU A 375 -35.84 -13.13 -4.90
N PHE A 376 -34.83 -13.91 -5.29
CA PHE A 376 -33.63 -13.37 -5.95
C PHE A 376 -33.98 -12.57 -7.21
N MET A 377 -34.86 -13.12 -8.04
CA MET A 377 -35.34 -12.51 -9.27
C MET A 377 -36.29 -11.31 -9.03
N GLY A 378 -36.77 -11.11 -7.80
CA GLY A 378 -37.76 -10.08 -7.47
C GLY A 378 -39.12 -10.34 -8.11
N ILE A 379 -39.52 -11.61 -8.20
CA ILE A 379 -40.81 -12.04 -8.75
C ILE A 379 -41.89 -11.90 -7.67
N PRO A 380 -43.01 -11.19 -7.94
CA PRO A 380 -44.10 -11.08 -6.99
C PRO A 380 -44.71 -12.44 -6.64
N LYS A 381 -45.02 -12.67 -5.36
CA LYS A 381 -45.65 -13.93 -4.89
C LYS A 381 -47.02 -14.21 -5.53
N SER A 382 -47.68 -13.18 -6.07
CA SER A 382 -48.97 -13.27 -6.75
C SER A 382 -48.90 -13.80 -8.18
N TYR A 383 -47.71 -13.84 -8.80
CA TYR A 383 -47.58 -14.29 -10.18
C TYR A 383 -47.83 -15.80 -10.32
N LYS A 384 -48.63 -16.19 -11.32
CA LYS A 384 -48.78 -17.60 -11.67
C LYS A 384 -47.61 -18.04 -12.54
N ILE A 385 -47.37 -19.35 -12.61
CA ILE A 385 -46.26 -19.91 -13.40
C ILE A 385 -46.32 -19.48 -14.88
N ALA A 386 -47.52 -19.43 -15.48
CA ALA A 386 -47.68 -18.96 -16.86
C ALA A 386 -47.26 -17.48 -17.04
N ASP A 387 -47.54 -16.62 -16.05
CA ASP A 387 -47.15 -15.21 -16.06
C ASP A 387 -45.63 -15.06 -15.87
N ILE A 388 -45.02 -15.92 -15.04
CA ILE A 388 -43.57 -15.98 -14.86
C ILE A 388 -42.89 -16.42 -16.17
N GLU A 389 -43.42 -17.41 -16.85
CA GLU A 389 -42.85 -17.91 -18.11
C GLU A 389 -42.93 -16.86 -19.22
N SER A 390 -44.12 -16.34 -19.47
CA SER A 390 -44.38 -15.38 -20.55
C SER A 390 -43.84 -13.98 -20.28
N GLY A 391 -43.92 -13.51 -19.03
CA GLY A 391 -43.56 -12.13 -18.66
C GLY A 391 -42.14 -11.97 -18.13
N ILE A 392 -41.47 -13.05 -17.69
CA ILE A 392 -40.18 -12.96 -16.99
C ILE A 392 -39.12 -13.85 -17.64
N LEU A 393 -39.30 -15.17 -17.63
CA LEU A 393 -38.25 -16.11 -18.05
C LEU A 393 -38.00 -16.04 -19.56
N ALA A 394 -39.02 -16.17 -20.39
CA ALA A 394 -38.83 -16.17 -21.84
C ALA A 394 -38.27 -14.84 -22.37
N PRO A 395 -38.79 -13.66 -21.97
CA PRO A 395 -38.20 -12.38 -22.37
C PRO A 395 -36.76 -12.20 -21.88
N ALA A 396 -36.46 -12.60 -20.65
CA ALA A 396 -35.10 -12.51 -20.11
C ALA A 396 -34.12 -13.40 -20.87
N CYS A 397 -34.47 -14.67 -21.11
CA CYS A 397 -33.63 -15.58 -21.88
C CYS A 397 -33.40 -15.06 -23.32
N LYS A 398 -34.45 -14.56 -23.98
CA LYS A 398 -34.35 -14.00 -25.34
C LYS A 398 -33.41 -12.79 -25.40
N GLU A 399 -33.36 -11.98 -24.36
CA GLU A 399 -32.43 -10.84 -24.29
C GLU A 399 -30.98 -11.28 -24.03
N LEU A 400 -30.79 -12.40 -23.32
CA LEU A 400 -29.46 -12.88 -22.89
C LEU A 400 -28.77 -13.80 -23.88
N GLY A 401 -29.51 -14.53 -24.71
CA GLY A 401 -28.94 -15.43 -25.70
C GLY A 401 -30.00 -15.98 -26.66
N TYR A 402 -29.58 -16.90 -27.54
CA TYR A 402 -30.48 -17.55 -28.48
C TYR A 402 -30.99 -18.88 -27.93
N THR A 403 -32.21 -19.26 -28.31
CA THR A 403 -32.69 -20.63 -28.09
C THR A 403 -31.97 -21.59 -29.04
N LYS A 404 -32.01 -22.89 -28.74
CA LYS A 404 -31.39 -23.92 -29.59
C LYS A 404 -31.94 -23.90 -31.04
N ASN A 405 -33.26 -23.74 -31.18
CA ASN A 405 -33.88 -23.68 -32.49
C ASN A 405 -33.49 -22.40 -33.26
N GLU A 406 -33.40 -21.25 -32.56
CA GLU A 406 -32.97 -19.99 -33.19
C GLU A 406 -31.52 -20.07 -33.67
N ILE A 407 -30.61 -20.64 -32.88
CA ILE A 407 -29.20 -20.76 -33.29
C ILE A 407 -29.06 -21.70 -34.49
N ASP A 408 -29.76 -22.84 -34.50
CA ASP A 408 -29.71 -23.80 -35.61
C ASP A 408 -30.20 -23.18 -36.92
N VAL A 409 -31.27 -22.37 -36.87
CA VAL A 409 -31.77 -21.62 -38.04
C VAL A 409 -30.77 -20.56 -38.50
N LEU A 410 -30.17 -19.79 -37.59
CA LEU A 410 -29.23 -18.72 -37.95
C LEU A 410 -27.94 -19.27 -38.56
N LEU A 411 -27.42 -20.38 -38.02
CA LEU A 411 -26.26 -21.08 -38.58
C LEU A 411 -26.60 -21.71 -39.94
N GLY A 412 -27.80 -22.27 -40.10
CA GLY A 412 -28.32 -22.75 -41.39
C GLY A 412 -28.46 -21.66 -42.45
N GLN A 413 -28.60 -20.40 -42.04
CA GLN A 413 -28.59 -19.22 -42.92
C GLN A 413 -27.19 -18.69 -43.24
N GLY A 414 -26.13 -19.41 -42.82
CA GLY A 414 -24.74 -19.04 -43.08
C GLY A 414 -24.15 -18.01 -42.12
N LYS A 415 -24.85 -17.65 -41.03
CA LYS A 415 -24.26 -16.82 -39.98
C LYS A 415 -23.25 -17.63 -39.17
N THR A 416 -22.21 -16.95 -38.69
CA THR A 416 -21.21 -17.52 -37.80
C THR A 416 -21.49 -17.13 -36.35
N TYR A 417 -20.83 -17.78 -35.38
CA TYR A 417 -20.90 -17.35 -33.98
C TYR A 417 -20.30 -15.95 -33.78
N GLU A 418 -19.39 -15.53 -34.65
CA GLU A 418 -18.81 -14.19 -34.69
C GLU A 418 -19.86 -13.11 -35.00
N ASP A 419 -20.87 -13.43 -35.82
CA ASP A 419 -21.95 -12.52 -36.19
C ASP A 419 -23.00 -12.36 -35.07
N LEU A 420 -23.01 -13.26 -34.08
CA LEU A 420 -24.02 -13.39 -33.04
C LEU A 420 -23.55 -12.85 -31.68
N ARG A 421 -22.64 -11.86 -31.70
CA ARG A 421 -22.04 -11.25 -30.51
C ARG A 421 -22.84 -10.11 -29.90
N ASP A 422 -24.04 -9.84 -30.40
CA ASP A 422 -24.97 -8.85 -29.85
C ASP A 422 -25.51 -9.26 -28.47
N ARG A 423 -25.53 -10.57 -28.18
CA ARG A 423 -26.00 -11.14 -26.90
C ARG A 423 -24.85 -11.66 -26.02
N PRO A 424 -25.01 -11.63 -24.68
CA PRO A 424 -24.01 -12.16 -23.75
C PRO A 424 -23.69 -13.66 -23.93
N TYR A 425 -24.69 -14.47 -24.29
CA TYR A 425 -24.57 -15.92 -24.46
C TYR A 425 -24.93 -16.32 -25.89
N ASN A 426 -24.21 -17.30 -26.44
CA ASN A 426 -24.54 -17.90 -27.73
C ASN A 426 -25.86 -18.66 -27.63
N THR A 427 -26.05 -19.43 -26.56
CA THR A 427 -27.31 -20.12 -26.30
C THR A 427 -27.72 -20.04 -24.83
N ILE A 428 -29.03 -20.00 -24.59
CA ILE A 428 -29.63 -20.10 -23.26
C ILE A 428 -30.98 -20.82 -23.33
N PHE A 429 -31.18 -21.80 -22.45
CA PHE A 429 -32.48 -22.42 -22.21
C PHE A 429 -32.59 -22.89 -20.76
N TYR A 430 -33.79 -23.33 -20.35
CA TYR A 430 -34.03 -23.73 -18.97
C TYR A 430 -35.00 -24.90 -18.86
N GLU A 431 -34.82 -25.70 -17.81
CA GLU A 431 -35.67 -26.82 -17.45
C GLU A 431 -36.25 -26.61 -16.05
N LYS A 432 -37.55 -26.86 -15.89
CA LYS A 432 -38.26 -26.71 -14.61
C LYS A 432 -38.36 -28.08 -13.94
N HIS A 433 -37.89 -28.18 -12.71
CA HIS A 433 -37.97 -29.39 -11.90
C HIS A 433 -39.30 -29.42 -11.16
N ARG A 434 -40.03 -30.52 -11.28
CA ARG A 434 -41.35 -30.72 -10.66
C ARG A 434 -41.31 -31.87 -9.67
N ALA A 435 -42.05 -31.77 -8.57
CA ALA A 435 -42.17 -32.85 -7.58
C ALA A 435 -43.59 -32.94 -6.97
N GLY A 436 -43.92 -34.12 -6.45
CA GLY A 436 -45.16 -34.41 -5.73
C GLY A 436 -46.41 -34.62 -6.61
N ARG A 437 -47.51 -35.07 -6.00
CA ARG A 437 -48.83 -35.18 -6.66
C ARG A 437 -49.35 -33.78 -6.96
N GLY A 438 -49.45 -33.44 -8.24
CA GLY A 438 -49.83 -32.10 -8.72
C GLY A 438 -48.73 -31.34 -9.48
N GLY A 439 -47.51 -31.89 -9.58
CA GLY A 439 -46.48 -31.37 -10.49
C GLY A 439 -46.00 -29.95 -10.15
N LYS A 440 -45.91 -29.64 -8.84
CA LYS A 440 -45.44 -28.34 -8.33
C LYS A 440 -43.98 -28.14 -8.71
N ILE A 441 -43.65 -26.94 -9.21
CA ILE A 441 -42.27 -26.57 -9.51
C ILE A 441 -41.50 -26.41 -8.20
N VAL A 442 -40.43 -27.18 -8.07
CA VAL A 442 -39.53 -27.16 -6.91
C VAL A 442 -38.17 -26.54 -7.25
N GLY A 443 -37.84 -26.40 -8.52
CA GLY A 443 -36.57 -25.85 -8.95
C GLY A 443 -36.49 -25.52 -10.43
N ILE A 444 -35.38 -24.94 -10.84
CA ILE A 444 -35.08 -24.61 -12.24
C ILE A 444 -33.59 -24.82 -12.51
N THR A 445 -33.27 -25.36 -13.69
CA THR A 445 -31.90 -25.41 -14.24
C THR A 445 -31.81 -24.51 -15.45
N PHE A 446 -30.78 -23.67 -15.52
CA PHE A 446 -30.41 -22.96 -16.74
C PHE A 446 -29.21 -23.63 -17.41
N TYR A 447 -29.28 -23.73 -18.73
CA TYR A 447 -28.22 -24.22 -19.60
C TYR A 447 -27.77 -23.04 -20.45
N VAL A 448 -26.51 -22.65 -20.31
CA VAL A 448 -25.94 -21.53 -21.09
C VAL A 448 -24.64 -21.93 -21.77
N THR A 449 -24.48 -21.46 -23.00
CA THR A 449 -23.21 -21.52 -23.72
C THR A 449 -22.67 -20.11 -23.89
N PRO A 450 -21.51 -19.79 -23.31
CA PRO A 450 -20.95 -18.47 -23.41
C PRO A 450 -20.45 -18.14 -24.80
N ASN A 451 -20.50 -16.85 -25.15
CA ASN A 451 -19.83 -16.33 -26.33
C ASN A 451 -18.29 -16.41 -26.18
N THR A 452 -17.58 -16.67 -27.28
CA THR A 452 -16.11 -16.73 -27.40
C THR A 452 -15.38 -15.53 -26.79
N ASP A 453 -15.91 -14.31 -26.90
CA ASP A 453 -15.33 -13.13 -26.25
C ASP A 453 -15.36 -13.23 -24.73
N THR A 454 -16.39 -13.89 -24.18
CA THR A 454 -16.52 -14.06 -22.73
C THR A 454 -15.55 -15.14 -22.22
N LEU A 455 -15.30 -16.20 -22.99
CA LEU A 455 -14.27 -17.21 -22.69
C LEU A 455 -12.87 -16.60 -22.66
N ARG A 456 -12.48 -15.84 -23.70
CA ARG A 456 -11.18 -15.17 -23.77
C ARG A 456 -10.94 -14.23 -22.60
N GLN A 457 -11.98 -13.52 -22.17
CA GLN A 457 -11.90 -12.64 -21.01
C GLN A 457 -11.71 -13.39 -19.69
N GLN A 458 -12.30 -14.58 -19.54
CA GLN A 458 -12.13 -15.39 -18.34
C GLN A 458 -10.68 -15.88 -18.20
N GLU A 459 -10.03 -16.23 -19.30
CA GLU A 459 -8.63 -16.66 -19.28
C GLU A 459 -7.68 -15.51 -18.93
N ILE A 460 -7.91 -14.33 -19.51
CA ILE A 460 -7.21 -13.10 -19.12
C ILE A 460 -7.42 -12.81 -17.62
N THR A 461 -8.62 -13.01 -17.12
CA THR A 461 -8.99 -12.72 -15.73
C THR A 461 -8.35 -13.70 -14.76
N LYS A 462 -8.39 -15.02 -15.04
CA LYS A 462 -7.71 -16.05 -14.23
C LYS A 462 -6.22 -15.76 -14.13
N ARG A 463 -5.58 -15.45 -15.26
CA ARG A 463 -4.17 -15.10 -15.31
C ARG A 463 -3.86 -13.84 -14.50
N ARG A 464 -4.70 -12.80 -14.59
CA ARG A 464 -4.58 -11.59 -13.76
C ARG A 464 -4.71 -11.87 -12.26
N LEU A 465 -5.56 -12.82 -11.85
CA LEU A 465 -5.73 -13.20 -10.43
C LEU A 465 -4.54 -13.98 -9.89
N GLU A 466 -3.98 -14.89 -10.69
CA GLU A 466 -2.77 -15.62 -10.35
C GLU A 466 -1.61 -14.64 -10.14
N ILE A 467 -1.40 -13.74 -11.11
CA ILE A 467 -0.41 -12.66 -11.02
C ILE A 467 -0.65 -11.80 -9.76
N LYS A 468 -1.88 -11.36 -9.51
CA LYS A 468 -2.18 -10.51 -8.34
C LYS A 468 -2.00 -11.21 -7.01
N LYS A 469 -2.28 -12.52 -6.95
CA LYS A 469 -2.08 -13.34 -5.75
C LYS A 469 -0.58 -13.52 -5.46
N GLU A 470 0.22 -13.75 -6.50
CA GLU A 470 1.67 -13.81 -6.40
C GLU A 470 2.24 -12.47 -5.95
N GLN A 471 1.82 -11.35 -6.57
CA GLN A 471 2.22 -10.00 -6.20
C GLN A 471 1.85 -9.65 -4.74
N ASN A 472 0.63 -9.96 -4.29
CA ASN A 472 0.22 -9.68 -2.91
C ASN A 472 1.00 -10.52 -1.88
N ALA A 473 1.24 -11.80 -2.16
CA ALA A 473 2.02 -12.66 -1.25
C ALA A 473 3.47 -12.17 -1.11
N VAL A 474 4.00 -11.60 -2.18
CA VAL A 474 5.31 -10.99 -2.25
C VAL A 474 5.35 -9.65 -1.50
N LEU A 475 4.32 -8.80 -1.67
CA LEU A 475 4.17 -7.54 -0.94
C LEU A 475 4.01 -7.76 0.57
N ASP A 476 3.20 -8.74 0.98
CA ASP A 476 3.01 -9.08 2.40
C ASP A 476 4.33 -9.50 3.05
N LYS A 477 5.13 -10.32 2.37
CA LYS A 477 6.49 -10.69 2.83
C LYS A 477 7.36 -9.46 3.00
N ALA A 478 7.32 -8.52 2.07
CA ALA A 478 8.11 -7.30 2.11
C ALA A 478 7.64 -6.31 3.19
N ILE A 479 6.34 -6.23 3.49
CA ILE A 479 5.80 -5.41 4.59
C ILE A 479 6.27 -5.94 5.94
N ILE A 480 6.22 -7.27 6.14
CA ILE A 480 6.75 -7.89 7.35
C ILE A 480 8.25 -7.57 7.45
N ALA A 481 8.97 -7.64 6.33
CA ALA A 481 10.39 -7.28 6.25
C ALA A 481 10.70 -5.87 6.66
N GLN A 482 9.93 -4.93 6.15
CA GLN A 482 10.06 -3.53 6.51
C GLN A 482 9.85 -3.28 8.00
N LYS A 483 8.85 -3.93 8.63
CA LYS A 483 8.57 -3.78 10.06
C LYS A 483 9.71 -4.32 10.92
N GLU A 484 10.20 -5.51 10.60
CA GLU A 484 11.33 -6.11 11.31
C GLU A 484 12.62 -5.30 11.12
N PHE A 485 12.86 -4.82 9.89
CA PHE A 485 14.01 -3.98 9.56
C PHE A 485 14.02 -2.68 10.36
N LYS A 486 12.90 -1.95 10.39
CA LYS A 486 12.74 -0.73 11.21
C LYS A 486 12.97 -1.03 12.69
N LYS A 487 12.50 -2.18 13.19
CA LYS A 487 12.73 -2.61 14.58
C LYS A 487 14.22 -2.86 14.85
N ARG A 488 14.93 -3.55 13.94
CA ARG A 488 16.38 -3.78 14.03
C ARG A 488 17.17 -2.47 13.99
N GLN A 489 16.78 -1.53 13.12
CA GLN A 489 17.41 -0.21 13.05
C GLN A 489 17.17 0.63 14.29
N ALA A 490 15.95 0.66 14.82
CA ALA A 490 15.66 1.32 16.09
C ALA A 490 16.46 0.71 17.25
N GLN A 491 16.66 -0.62 17.23
CA GLN A 491 17.47 -1.31 18.23
C GLN A 491 18.97 -1.03 18.09
N LYS A 492 19.50 -0.96 16.86
CA LYS A 492 20.88 -0.53 16.58
C LYS A 492 21.11 0.93 16.98
N ALA A 493 20.19 1.83 16.64
CA ALA A 493 20.25 3.25 17.00
C ALA A 493 20.25 3.44 18.53
N LYS A 494 19.35 2.77 19.26
CA LYS A 494 19.34 2.78 20.74
C LYS A 494 20.64 2.24 21.36
N LYS A 495 21.30 1.29 20.70
CA LYS A 495 22.58 0.71 21.16
C LYS A 495 23.76 1.64 20.89
N LEU A 496 23.63 2.57 19.93
CA LEU A 496 24.66 3.55 19.56
C LEU A 496 24.55 4.87 20.36
N GLU A 497 23.50 5.06 21.15
CA GLU A 497 23.23 6.33 21.85
C GLU A 497 24.06 6.55 23.13
N HIS A 498 24.71 5.52 23.69
CA HIS A 498 25.51 5.61 24.91
C HIS A 498 26.79 4.76 24.84
N TYR A 499 27.93 5.30 25.27
CA TYR A 499 29.15 4.52 25.42
C TYR A 499 29.02 3.48 26.54
N THR A 500 29.46 2.26 26.27
CA THR A 500 29.57 1.22 27.29
C THR A 500 30.68 1.56 28.29
N GLN A 501 30.60 0.98 29.50
CA GLN A 501 31.62 1.16 30.54
C GLN A 501 33.04 0.77 30.07
N GLN A 502 33.15 -0.18 29.14
CA GLN A 502 34.43 -0.61 28.58
C GLN A 502 34.99 0.39 27.57
N GLU A 503 34.14 1.00 26.74
CA GLU A 503 34.53 2.07 25.81
C GLU A 503 34.97 3.33 26.57
N ILE A 504 34.23 3.71 27.62
CA ILE A 504 34.60 4.83 28.51
C ILE A 504 35.98 4.61 29.13
N LYS A 505 36.24 3.42 29.69
CA LYS A 505 37.55 3.06 30.23
C LYS A 505 38.67 3.11 29.18
N THR A 506 38.37 2.68 27.95
CA THR A 506 39.33 2.68 26.84
C THR A 506 39.71 4.10 26.44
N LEU A 507 38.73 5.00 26.31
CA LEU A 507 38.96 6.41 25.98
C LEU A 507 39.71 7.15 27.08
N ILE A 508 39.35 6.95 28.36
CA ILE A 508 40.07 7.51 29.50
C ILE A 508 41.53 7.01 29.53
N GLY A 509 41.79 5.78 29.08
CA GLY A 509 43.14 5.20 28.98
C GLY A 509 44.11 5.94 28.04
N PHE A 510 43.64 6.87 27.22
CA PHE A 510 44.51 7.77 26.43
C PHE A 510 45.05 8.95 27.23
N CYS A 511 44.50 9.24 28.42
CA CYS A 511 45.01 10.31 29.28
C CYS A 511 46.50 10.08 29.61
N GLY A 512 47.30 11.11 29.45
CA GLY A 512 48.75 11.09 29.61
C GLY A 512 49.54 10.94 28.31
N ARG A 513 48.91 10.49 27.21
CA ARG A 513 49.57 10.38 25.90
C ARG A 513 49.80 11.74 25.25
N VAL A 514 50.84 11.82 24.43
CA VAL A 514 51.20 13.05 23.70
C VAL A 514 51.02 12.82 22.21
N GLY A 515 50.24 13.68 21.56
CA GLY A 515 49.89 13.55 20.14
C GLY A 515 49.73 14.90 19.45
N ASN A 516 49.32 14.87 18.19
CA ASN A 516 48.97 16.05 17.43
C ASN A 516 47.44 16.15 17.31
N LEU A 517 46.90 17.37 17.34
CA LEU A 517 45.47 17.61 17.19
C LEU A 517 45.24 18.64 16.08
N PHE A 518 44.46 18.24 15.08
CA PHE A 518 43.96 19.16 14.07
C PHE A 518 42.60 19.72 14.51
N VAL A 519 42.46 21.05 14.50
CA VAL A 519 41.22 21.77 14.81
C VAL A 519 40.85 22.67 13.64
N ASP A 520 39.55 22.76 13.36
CA ASP A 520 38.97 23.49 12.23
C ASP A 520 37.88 24.50 12.64
N ASP A 521 37.36 24.43 13.87
CA ASP A 521 36.17 25.18 14.31
C ASP A 521 36.34 26.72 14.33
N PHE A 522 37.56 27.21 14.58
CA PHE A 522 37.88 28.64 14.58
C PHE A 522 39.05 28.98 13.64
N GLY A 523 39.23 28.17 12.59
CA GLY A 523 40.33 28.23 11.62
C GLY A 523 41.20 26.96 11.67
N GLU A 524 41.72 26.55 10.51
CA GLU A 524 42.56 25.35 10.37
C GLU A 524 43.89 25.53 11.12
N HIS A 525 44.07 24.79 12.21
CA HIS A 525 45.29 24.80 13.00
C HIS A 525 45.66 23.38 13.46
N LEU A 526 46.94 23.05 13.37
CA LEU A 526 47.49 21.78 13.83
C LEU A 526 48.35 22.01 15.06
N PHE A 527 47.82 21.69 16.23
CA PHE A 527 48.60 21.65 17.46
C PHE A 527 49.52 20.44 17.44
N LYS A 528 50.82 20.65 17.68
CA LYS A 528 51.80 19.56 17.73
C LYS A 528 52.18 19.31 19.18
N LYS A 529 52.27 18.03 19.57
CA LYS A 529 52.64 17.62 20.95
C LYS A 529 51.71 18.18 22.04
N LEU A 530 50.42 17.92 21.91
CA LEU A 530 49.48 18.08 23.01
C LEU A 530 49.49 16.84 23.89
N LYS A 531 49.59 17.04 25.20
CA LYS A 531 49.33 16.00 26.19
C LYS A 531 47.85 15.99 26.52
N LEU A 532 47.20 14.84 26.41
CA LEU A 532 45.82 14.67 26.84
C LEU A 532 45.76 14.55 28.36
N CYS A 533 45.12 15.50 29.04
CA CYS A 533 45.07 15.58 30.50
C CYS A 533 43.82 14.93 31.09
N ALA A 534 42.68 15.09 30.43
CA ALA A 534 41.42 14.51 30.87
C ALA A 534 40.48 14.24 29.70
N VAL A 535 39.66 13.20 29.85
CA VAL A 535 38.53 12.87 28.96
C VAL A 535 37.28 12.80 29.80
N ASN A 536 36.29 13.62 29.47
CA ASN A 536 34.97 13.67 30.08
C ASN A 536 33.90 13.46 29.01
N PHE A 537 32.67 13.24 29.44
CA PHE A 537 31.55 12.94 28.57
C PHE A 537 30.38 13.86 28.83
N TRP A 538 29.88 14.52 27.79
CA TRP A 538 28.80 15.50 27.88
C TRP A 538 27.57 15.04 27.09
N ASN A 539 26.40 15.61 27.42
CA ASN A 539 25.10 15.31 26.82
C ASN A 539 24.77 13.81 26.88
N ASP A 540 24.57 13.28 28.09
CA ASP A 540 24.28 11.85 28.36
C ASP A 540 25.25 10.87 27.69
N GLN A 541 26.55 11.19 27.80
CA GLN A 541 27.64 10.39 27.25
C GLN A 541 27.67 10.29 25.72
N LYS A 542 27.21 11.31 25.01
CA LYS A 542 27.28 11.35 23.54
C LYS A 542 28.57 11.98 23.03
N TRP A 543 28.97 13.11 23.62
CA TRP A 543 30.15 13.86 23.17
C TRP A 543 31.36 13.59 24.07
N VAL A 544 32.54 13.54 23.45
CA VAL A 544 33.81 13.32 24.15
C VAL A 544 34.49 14.67 24.34
N PHE A 545 34.49 15.17 25.58
CA PHE A 545 35.12 16.43 25.97
C PHE A 545 36.54 16.17 26.46
N CYS A 546 37.54 16.73 25.80
CA CYS A 546 38.95 16.49 26.12
C CYS A 546 39.64 17.78 26.57
N LEU A 547 40.46 17.65 27.62
CA LEU A 547 41.38 18.70 28.08
C LEU A 547 42.79 18.35 27.62
N PHE A 548 43.45 19.29 26.94
CA PHE A 548 44.81 19.14 26.47
C PHE A 548 45.74 20.19 27.08
N GLU A 549 46.99 19.80 27.31
CA GLU A 549 48.10 20.65 27.73
C GLU A 549 49.12 20.75 26.61
N ILE A 550 49.54 21.97 26.31
CA ILE A 550 50.58 22.25 25.31
C ILE A 550 51.95 21.87 25.89
N THR A 551 52.68 20.98 25.21
CA THR A 551 54.04 20.58 25.62
C THR A 551 55.09 21.08 24.60
N PRO A 552 55.64 22.30 24.80
CA PRO A 552 56.46 22.96 23.77
C PRO A 552 57.87 22.38 23.62
N ARG A 553 58.52 22.64 22.47
CA ARG A 553 59.96 22.41 22.24
C ARG A 553 60.83 23.69 22.36
N ASP A 554 60.25 24.90 22.25
CA ASP A 554 60.96 26.20 22.27
C ASP A 554 60.04 27.36 22.71
N GLN A 555 60.58 28.49 23.19
CA GLN A 555 59.86 29.63 23.77
C GLN A 555 59.06 30.47 22.75
N ASP A 556 59.53 30.60 21.51
CA ASP A 556 58.84 31.40 20.49
C ASP A 556 57.62 30.65 19.90
N ALA A 557 57.76 29.35 19.63
CA ALA A 557 56.65 28.49 19.21
C ALA A 557 55.53 28.40 20.27
N MET A 558 55.91 28.58 21.54
CA MET A 558 54.97 28.56 22.66
C MET A 558 54.02 29.76 22.66
N ARG A 559 54.45 30.95 22.23
CA ARG A 559 53.58 32.14 22.20
C ARG A 559 52.46 32.01 21.17
N ASP A 560 52.78 31.48 20.00
CA ASP A 560 51.81 31.28 18.92
C ASP A 560 50.79 30.19 19.27
N GLU A 561 51.24 29.05 19.82
CA GLU A 561 50.33 27.99 20.25
C GLU A 561 49.44 28.42 21.42
N ILE A 562 49.96 29.22 22.36
CA ILE A 562 49.15 29.82 23.44
C ILE A 562 48.08 30.75 22.86
N GLN A 563 48.43 31.59 21.88
CA GLN A 563 47.45 32.49 21.25
C GLN A 563 46.32 31.71 20.58
N TRP A 564 46.62 30.61 19.88
CA TRP A 564 45.60 29.73 19.33
C TRP A 564 44.78 29.02 20.40
N ALA A 565 45.43 28.52 21.46
CA ALA A 565 44.76 27.82 22.56
C ALA A 565 43.75 28.70 23.32
N THR A 566 43.99 30.01 23.44
CA THR A 566 43.01 30.93 24.07
C THR A 566 41.66 30.96 23.37
N ARG A 567 41.59 30.59 22.08
CA ARG A 567 40.31 30.46 21.34
C ARG A 567 39.54 29.18 21.67
N TYR A 568 40.22 28.18 22.23
CA TYR A 568 39.68 26.86 22.55
C TYR A 568 39.65 26.64 24.06
N GLN A 569 39.00 27.54 24.80
CA GLN A 569 38.85 27.49 26.26
C GLN A 569 37.39 27.31 26.73
N GLN A 570 36.52 26.81 25.86
CA GLN A 570 35.12 26.58 26.20
C GLN A 570 35.02 25.64 27.40
N HIS A 571 34.39 26.14 28.47
CA HIS A 571 34.18 25.38 29.71
C HIS A 571 35.46 24.94 30.43
N ILE A 572 36.62 25.52 30.10
CA ILE A 572 37.90 25.24 30.76
C ILE A 572 37.86 25.55 32.26
N GLN A 573 36.98 26.46 32.69
CA GLN A 573 36.76 26.80 34.11
C GLN A 573 36.24 25.62 34.94
N LEU A 574 35.62 24.63 34.30
CA LEU A 574 35.18 23.39 34.94
C LEU A 574 36.34 22.39 35.11
N CYS A 575 37.46 22.62 34.45
CA CYS A 575 38.69 21.87 34.63
C CYS A 575 39.52 22.58 35.71
N ASN A 576 39.93 21.86 36.76
CA ASN A 576 40.72 22.42 37.87
C ASN A 576 42.19 22.70 37.45
N VAL A 577 42.37 23.60 36.49
CA VAL A 577 43.66 23.97 35.89
C VAL A 577 43.82 25.48 35.82
N ASP A 578 45.07 25.95 35.82
CA ASP A 578 45.38 27.37 35.64
C ASP A 578 45.18 27.80 34.18
N TYR A 579 43.92 28.06 33.82
CA TYR A 579 43.50 28.46 32.47
C TYR A 579 44.04 29.84 32.04
N ARG A 580 44.50 30.67 32.99
CA ARG A 580 45.09 31.99 32.71
C ARG A 580 46.51 31.88 32.16
N SER A 581 47.16 30.74 32.35
CA SER A 581 48.49 30.45 31.78
C SER A 581 48.47 30.31 30.24
N GLY A 582 47.29 30.09 29.64
CA GLY A 582 47.13 29.88 28.20
C GLY A 582 47.69 28.55 27.68
N ARG A 583 48.22 27.70 28.57
CA ARG A 583 48.85 26.40 28.22
C ARG A 583 47.87 25.25 28.04
N TYR A 584 46.60 25.48 28.35
CA TYR A 584 45.55 24.47 28.29
C TYR A 584 44.49 24.86 27.28
N LEU A 585 44.00 23.87 26.54
CA LEU A 585 42.86 24.01 25.64
C LEU A 585 41.90 22.84 25.83
N THR A 586 40.64 23.10 25.54
CA THR A 586 39.53 22.14 25.61
C THR A 586 38.96 21.95 24.22
N TYR A 587 38.71 20.70 23.83
CA TYR A 587 38.12 20.37 22.54
C TYR A 587 37.06 19.27 22.70
N THR A 588 35.92 19.44 22.03
CA THR A 588 34.81 18.50 22.11
C THR A 588 34.68 17.75 20.79
N PHE A 589 34.78 16.43 20.84
CA PHE A 589 34.56 15.55 19.69
C PHE A 589 33.12 15.08 19.65
N ALA A 590 32.57 14.99 18.43
CA ALA A 590 31.20 14.51 18.21
C ALA A 590 31.02 13.06 18.67
N ASP A 591 32.06 12.21 18.49
CA ASP A 591 32.08 10.83 18.93
C ASP A 591 33.51 10.29 19.16
N ALA A 592 33.59 9.04 19.66
CA ALA A 592 34.85 8.33 19.90
C ALA A 592 35.70 8.10 18.64
N ASN A 593 35.09 7.92 17.47
CA ASN A 593 35.83 7.72 16.22
C ASN A 593 36.52 9.01 15.79
N SER A 594 35.83 10.14 15.91
CA SER A 594 36.38 11.48 15.67
C SER A 594 37.58 11.76 16.59
N PHE A 595 37.48 11.38 17.87
CA PHE A 595 38.60 11.46 18.81
C PHE A 595 39.80 10.60 18.37
N ILE A 596 39.56 9.33 18.00
CA ILE A 596 40.63 8.42 17.57
C ILE A 596 41.29 8.92 16.29
N GLU A 597 40.51 9.42 15.34
CA GLU A 597 41.03 9.88 14.05
C GLU A 597 41.86 11.16 14.18
N ARG A 598 41.35 12.16 14.94
CA ARG A 598 41.98 13.48 15.04
C ARG A 598 43.12 13.54 16.06
N PHE A 599 43.12 12.68 17.09
CA PHE A 599 44.16 12.65 18.12
C PHE A 599 44.72 11.25 18.38
N GLY A 600 43.86 10.22 18.51
CA GLY A 600 44.28 8.88 18.91
C GLY A 600 45.37 8.26 18.02
N LYS A 601 45.27 8.42 16.69
CA LYS A 601 46.23 7.90 15.70
C LYS A 601 47.62 8.55 15.79
N SER A 602 47.70 9.79 16.26
CA SER A 602 48.96 10.55 16.35
C SER A 602 49.57 10.51 17.76
N SER A 603 48.84 9.97 18.74
CA SER A 603 49.25 9.88 20.14
C SER A 603 50.19 8.70 20.38
N ALA A 604 51.36 8.97 21.00
CA ALA A 604 52.33 7.98 21.44
C ALA A 604 52.33 7.83 22.96
#